data_AF-A0A4P8WNB9-F1
#
_entry.id   AF-A0A4P8WNB9-F1
#
_cell.length_a   1.000
_cell.length_b   1.000
_cell.length_c   1.000
_cell.angle_alpha   90.00
_cell.angle_beta   90.00
_cell.angle_gamma   90.00
#
_symmetry.space_group_name_H-M   'P 1'
#
loop_
_entity.id
_entity.type
_entity.pdbx_description
1 polymer ?
#
loop_
_entity_poly.entity_id
_entity_poly.type
_entity_poly.pdbx_seq_one_letter_code
_entity_poly.pdbx_strand_id
1 'polypeptide(L)' 'MALDIDPNESTVKAQRAIRSSGNSNILSIPPQMMQLMDWEEDDQLEMVGNWEEGEVTLRKAESDEE' A
#
# COMPACT_ATOMS: atom_id res chain seq x y z
N MET A 1 -3.90 -8.77 -13.37
CA MET A 1 -4.15 -7.67 -12.41
C MET A 1 -3.48 -6.44 -13.00
N ALA A 2 -4.22 -5.38 -13.27
CA ALA A 2 -3.69 -4.14 -13.83
C ALA A 2 -3.03 -3.34 -12.70
N LEU A 3 -1.75 -3.02 -12.86
CA LEU A 3 -1.07 -1.98 -12.10
C LEU A 3 -1.13 -0.72 -12.96
N ASP A 4 -1.70 0.34 -12.42
CA ASP A 4 -1.67 1.66 -13.02
C ASP A 4 -0.62 2.46 -12.25
N ILE A 5 0.47 2.82 -12.94
CA ILE A 5 1.62 3.51 -12.35
C ILE A 5 1.61 4.90 -12.97
N ASP A 6 1.36 5.93 -12.16
CA ASP A 6 1.47 7.31 -12.57
C ASP A 6 2.88 7.83 -12.25
N PRO A 7 3.79 7.93 -13.24
CA PRO A 7 5.16 8.36 -13.01
C PRO A 7 5.28 9.84 -12.62
N ASN A 8 4.20 10.62 -12.75
CA ASN A 8 4.18 12.05 -12.42
C ASN A 8 3.75 12.33 -10.97
N GLU A 9 2.96 11.43 -10.35
CA GLU A 9 2.40 11.63 -9.01
C GLU A 9 3.03 10.70 -7.95
N SER A 10 4.05 9.91 -8.30
CA SER A 10 4.64 8.89 -7.42
C SER A 10 3.58 8.01 -6.76
N THR A 11 2.49 7.75 -7.48
CA THR A 11 1.32 7.04 -6.97
C THR A 11 1.12 5.78 -7.79
N VAL A 12 0.98 4.65 -7.10
CA VAL A 12 0.68 3.37 -7.73
C VAL A 12 -0.71 2.92 -7.32
N LYS A 13 -1.60 2.78 -8.31
CA LYS A 13 -2.96 2.27 -8.10
C LYS A 13 -3.02 0.81 -8.51
N ALA A 14 -3.51 -0.03 -7.61
CA ALA A 14 -3.66 -1.45 -7.88
C ALA A 14 -4.94 -1.99 -7.24
N GLN A 15 -5.74 -2.71 -8.04
CA GLN A 15 -6.86 -3.47 -7.50
C GLN A 15 -6.36 -4.87 -7.08
N ARG A 16 -6.47 -5.19 -5.80
CA ARG A 16 -6.01 -6.47 -5.24
C ARG A 16 -7.06 -7.15 -4.40
N ALA A 17 -7.08 -8.48 -4.46
CA ALA A 17 -7.94 -9.28 -3.61
C ALA A 17 -7.33 -9.37 -2.22
N ILE A 18 -8.10 -9.00 -1.21
CA ILE A 18 -7.77 -9.23 0.19
C ILE A 18 -8.07 -10.70 0.48
N ARG A 19 -7.08 -11.42 1.02
CA ARG A 19 -7.23 -12.83 1.40
C ARG A 19 -7.39 -12.94 2.91
N SER A 20 -8.37 -13.70 3.37
CA SER A 20 -8.48 -14.06 4.78
C SER A 20 -7.50 -15.18 5.16
N SER A 21 -6.85 -15.03 6.31
CA SER A 21 -5.93 -16.00 6.89
C SER A 21 -6.19 -16.08 8.40
N GLY A 22 -6.94 -17.10 8.82
CA GLY A 22 -7.43 -17.19 10.21
C GLY A 22 -8.34 -16.01 10.56
N ASN A 23 -7.95 -15.25 11.59
CA ASN A 23 -8.64 -14.03 12.04
C ASN A 23 -8.07 -12.75 11.42
N SER A 24 -7.16 -12.86 10.45
CA SER A 24 -6.49 -11.72 9.81
C SER A 24 -6.83 -11.61 8.33
N ASN A 25 -6.79 -10.39 7.82
CA ASN A 25 -6.87 -10.08 6.40
C ASN A 25 -5.46 -9.79 5.88
N ILE A 26 -5.06 -10.44 4.79
CA ILE A 26 -3.76 -10.32 4.15
C ILE A 26 -3.95 -9.62 2.80
N LEU A 27 -3.27 -8.49 2.64
CA LEU A 27 -3.07 -7.82 1.37
C LEU A 27 -1.62 -8.09 0.93
N SER A 28 -1.45 -8.78 -0.20
CA SER A 28 -0.11 -9.00 -0.75
C SER A 28 0.31 -7.77 -1.56
N ILE A 29 1.47 -7.19 -1.24
CA ILE A 29 2.13 -6.15 -2.04
C ILE A 29 3.15 -6.84 -2.97
N PRO A 30 3.19 -6.54 -4.27
CA PRO A 30 4.17 -7.11 -5.18
C PRO A 30 5.54 -6.43 -4.95
N PRO A 31 6.64 -7.15 -5.16
CA PRO A 31 7.99 -6.62 -4.92
C PRO A 31 8.32 -5.40 -5.79
N GLN A 32 7.70 -5.30 -6.97
CA GLN A 32 7.85 -4.16 -7.87
C GLN A 32 7.33 -2.85 -7.25
N MET A 33 6.26 -2.90 -6.44
CA MET A 33 5.77 -1.70 -5.73
C MET A 33 6.69 -1.31 -4.59
N MET A 34 7.30 -2.27 -3.89
CA MET A 34 8.25 -1.98 -2.82
C MET A 34 9.45 -1.19 -3.34
N GLN A 35 10.00 -1.59 -4.50
CA GLN A 35 11.10 -0.86 -5.13
C GLN A 35 10.71 0.54 -5.62
N LEU A 36 9.49 0.72 -6.13
CA LEU A 36 9.01 2.01 -6.64
C LEU A 36 8.68 3.00 -5.52
N MET A 37 8.13 2.51 -4.42
CA MET A 37 7.71 3.32 -3.26
C MET A 37 8.82 3.41 -2.19
N ASP A 38 9.99 2.83 -2.47
CA ASP A 38 11.14 2.75 -1.55
C ASP A 38 10.79 2.06 -0.22
N TRP A 39 9.84 1.12 -0.21
CA TRP A 39 9.44 0.41 1.01
C TRP A 39 10.39 -0.75 1.31
N GLU A 40 10.74 -0.90 2.59
CA GLU A 40 11.53 -2.03 3.09
C GLU A 40 10.67 -3.06 3.83
N GLU A 41 11.21 -4.27 3.99
CA GLU A 41 10.64 -5.24 4.92
C GLU A 41 10.75 -4.66 6.34
N ASP A 42 9.66 -4.68 7.11
CA ASP A 42 9.50 -4.04 8.44
C ASP A 42 9.21 -2.51 8.46
N ASP A 43 9.04 -1.85 7.30
CA ASP A 43 8.59 -0.46 7.29
C ASP A 43 7.20 -0.29 7.92
N GLN A 44 7.07 0.74 8.77
CA GLN A 44 5.77 1.18 9.24
C GLN A 44 5.09 2.01 8.16
N LEU A 45 3.91 1.56 7.75
CA LEU A 45 3.06 2.25 6.79
C LEU A 45 1.81 2.76 7.48
N GLU A 46 1.43 3.99 7.18
CA GLU A 46 0.14 4.52 7.54
C GLU A 46 -0.90 4.13 6.48
N MET A 47 -2.04 3.61 6.95
CA MET A 47 -3.17 3.21 6.12
C MET A 47 -4.34 4.17 6.34
N VAL A 48 -4.74 4.89 5.29
CA VAL A 48 -5.87 5.82 5.31
C VAL A 48 -7.00 5.23 4.46
N GLY A 49 -8.14 4.94 5.10
CA GLY A 49 -9.34 4.49 4.40
C GLY A 49 -10.26 5.66 4.06
N ASN A 50 -10.57 5.84 2.77
CA ASN A 50 -11.61 6.74 2.30
C ASN A 50 -12.90 5.94 2.08
N TRP A 51 -13.84 6.06 3.02
CA TRP A 51 -15.12 5.33 2.99
C TRP A 51 -16.08 5.81 1.91
N GLU A 52 -15.96 7.07 1.46
CA GLU A 52 -16.84 7.63 0.44
C GLU A 52 -16.50 7.08 -0.94
N GLU A 53 -15.20 6.89 -1.22
CA GLU A 53 -14.72 6.37 -2.50
C GLU A 53 -14.45 4.86 -2.47
N GLY A 54 -14.44 4.24 -1.28
CA GLY A 54 -14.12 2.82 -1.12
C GLY A 54 -12.65 2.52 -1.41
N GLU A 55 -11.77 3.50 -1.21
CA GLU A 55 -10.33 3.42 -1.50
C GLU A 55 -9.51 3.36 -0.22
N VAL A 56 -8.36 2.68 -0.28
CA VAL A 56 -7.38 2.62 0.80
C VAL A 56 -6.05 3.12 0.26
N THR A 57 -5.51 4.16 0.90
CA THR A 57 -4.20 4.73 0.58
C THR A 57 -3.18 4.28 1.61
N LEU A 58 -2.04 3.80 1.12
CA LEU A 58 -0.88 3.42 1.95
C LEU A 58 0.23 4.43 1.71
N ARG A 59 0.81 4.95 2.79
CA ARG A 59 1.97 5.85 2.77
C ARG A 59 2.99 5.42 3.82
N LYS A 60 4.28 5.72 3.62
CA LYS A 60 5.27 5.56 4.70
C LYS A 60 4.81 6.38 5.90
N ALA A 61 4.82 5.78 7.09
CA ALA A 61 4.69 6.55 8.30
C ALA A 61 5.96 7.39 8.43
N GLU A 62 5.83 8.69 8.67
CA GLU A 62 6.99 9.47 9.10
C GLU A 62 7.38 8.90 10.48
N SER A 63 8.57 8.29 10.54
CA SER A 63 9.18 7.97 11.83
C SER A 63 9.42 9.31 12.51
N ASP A 64 8.60 9.64 13.51
CA ASP A 64 8.94 10.64 14.50
C ASP A 64 10.20 10.13 15.21
N GLU A 65 11.37 10.54 14.71
CA GLU A 65 12.64 10.41 15.42
C GLU A 65 12.60 11.38 16.61
N GLU A 66 12.16 10.88 17.77
CA GLU A 66 12.39 11.52 19.08
C GLU A 66 13.80 11.23 19.63
#